data_AF-A0A143XRG1-F1
#
_entry.id   AF-A0A143XRG1-F1
#
_cell.length_a   1.000
_cell.length_b   1.000
_cell.length_c   1.000
_cell.angle_alpha   90.00
_cell.angle_beta   90.00
_cell.angle_gamma   90.00
#
_symmetry.space_group_name_H-M   'P 1'
#
loop_
_entity.id
_entity.type
_entity.pdbx_description
1 polymer ?
#
loop_
_entity_poly.entity_id
_entity_poly.type
_entity_poly.pdbx_seq_one_letter_code
_entity_poly.pdbx_strand_id
1 'polypeptide(L)' 'MRKCIRCGSEMKENCAVKVEGAGYGIVLSSDENKLFGGRMGKPKVAICPKCGEVSIYIEDVEKLK' A
#
# COMPACT_ATOMS: atom_id res chain seq x y z
N MET A 1 -6.94 8.55 10.34
CA MET A 1 -7.44 7.20 10.63
C MET A 1 -8.35 6.74 9.49
N ARG A 2 -7.87 5.84 8.64
CA ARG A 2 -8.62 5.27 7.52
C ARG A 2 -9.79 4.44 8.04
N LYS A 3 -10.95 4.56 7.40
CA LYS A 3 -12.14 3.74 7.69
C LYS A 3 -12.23 2.60 6.67
N CYS A 4 -12.58 1.41 7.15
CA CYS A 4 -12.75 0.24 6.31
C CYS A 4 -13.94 0.43 5.37
N ILE A 5 -13.73 0.29 4.06
CA ILE A 5 -14.78 0.44 3.05
C ILE A 5 -15.87 -0.64 3.13
N ARG A 6 -15.57 -1.79 3.76
CA ARG A 6 -16.51 -2.92 3.88
C ARG A 6 -17.41 -2.82 5.10
N CYS A 7 -16.86 -2.43 6.26
CA CYS A 7 -17.59 -2.50 7.53
C CYS A 7 -17.57 -1.19 8.35
N GLY A 8 -16.93 -0.13 7.85
CA GLY A 8 -16.88 1.19 8.47
C GLY A 8 -15.96 1.33 9.70
N SER A 9 -15.35 0.24 10.18
CA SER A 9 -14.46 0.29 11.36
C SER A 9 -13.18 1.08 11.07
N GLU A 10 -12.51 1.55 12.12
CA GLU A 10 -11.14 2.06 11.99
C GLU A 10 -10.19 0.94 11.56
N MET A 11 -9.24 1.29 10.69
CA MET A 11 -8.22 0.38 10.20
C MET A 11 -6.92 0.58 10.96
N LYS A 12 -6.18 -0.51 11.17
CA LYS A 12 -4.80 -0.46 11.67
C LYS A 12 -3.88 -0.02 10.53
N GLU A 13 -3.36 1.19 10.64
CA GLU A 13 -2.37 1.75 9.72
C GLU A 13 -0.94 1.28 10.07
N ASN A 14 0.05 1.72 9.27
CA ASN A 14 1.47 1.34 9.41
C ASN A 14 1.75 -0.17 9.30
N CYS A 15 0.87 -0.89 8.61
CA CYS A 15 1.14 -2.25 8.16
C CYS A 15 2.02 -2.22 6.89
N ALA A 16 2.59 -3.37 6.52
CA ALA A 16 3.40 -3.49 5.31
C ALA A 16 3.16 -4.85 4.63
N VAL A 17 3.12 -4.86 3.30
CA VAL A 17 3.26 -6.10 2.52
C VAL A 17 4.76 -6.43 2.43
N LYS A 18 5.12 -7.64 2.85
CA LYS A 18 6.48 -8.15 2.79
C LYS A 18 6.49 -9.42 1.94
N VAL A 19 7.57 -9.62 1.19
CA VAL A 19 7.84 -10.89 0.52
C VAL A 19 8.62 -11.75 1.53
N GLU A 20 8.12 -12.94 1.81
CA GLU A 20 8.77 -13.86 2.74
C GLU A 20 10.17 -14.26 2.22
N GLY A 21 11.16 -14.34 3.11
CA GLY A 21 12.55 -14.63 2.74
C GLY A 21 13.29 -13.48 2.04
N ALA A 22 12.65 -12.33 1.77
CA ALA A 22 13.26 -11.17 1.15
C ALA A 22 13.28 -9.93 2.07
N GLY A 23 14.40 -9.22 2.09
CA GLY A 23 14.55 -7.97 2.86
C GLY A 23 14.00 -6.72 2.17
N TYR A 24 13.71 -6.81 0.87
CA TYR A 24 13.17 -5.74 0.05
C TYR A 24 11.66 -5.98 -0.13
N GLY A 25 10.81 -5.14 0.45
CA GLY A 25 9.36 -5.23 0.25
C GLY A 25 8.94 -4.90 -1.20
N ILE A 26 7.64 -4.73 -1.43
CA ILE A 26 7.10 -4.31 -2.73
C ILE A 26 7.22 -2.78 -2.93
N VAL A 27 7.34 -2.35 -4.19
CA VAL A 27 7.31 -0.93 -4.59
C VAL A 27 6.28 -0.73 -5.69
N LEU A 28 5.69 0.47 -5.75
CA LEU A 28 4.79 0.86 -6.82
C LEU A 28 5.55 1.61 -7.93
N SER A 29 5.09 1.45 -9.17
CA SER A 29 5.62 2.12 -10.37
C SER A 29 4.50 2.83 -11.13
N SER A 30 4.74 4.02 -11.69
CA SER A 30 3.84 4.67 -12.67
C SER A 30 3.88 4.04 -14.05
N ASP A 31 4.91 3.23 -14.33
CA ASP A 31 5.20 2.73 -15.67
C ASP A 31 5.60 1.26 -15.56
N GLU A 32 4.79 0.38 -16.14
CA GLU A 32 5.02 -1.07 -16.13
C GLU A 32 6.23 -1.47 -16.99
N ASN A 33 6.59 -0.66 -17.99
CA ASN A 33 7.67 -0.96 -18.94
C ASN A 33 9.05 -0.55 -18.40
N LYS A 34 9.12 0.16 -17.27
CA LYS A 34 10.37 0.62 -16.66
C LYS A 34 10.72 -0.22 -15.43
N LEU A 35 11.82 -0.96 -15.50
CA LEU A 35 12.34 -1.74 -14.36
C LEU A 35 12.81 -0.86 -13.18
N PHE A 36 13.36 0.32 -13.47
CA PHE A 36 13.99 1.19 -12.45
C PHE A 36 13.45 2.63 -12.44
N GLY A 37 12.87 3.11 -13.54
CA GLY A 37 12.22 4.42 -13.61
C GLY A 37 10.75 4.35 -13.18
N GLY A 38 10.16 5.50 -12.80
CA GLY A 38 8.73 5.56 -12.42
C GLY A 38 8.43 5.04 -11.01
N ARG A 39 9.43 4.74 -10.18
CA ARG A 39 9.20 4.28 -8.79
C ARG A 39 8.51 5.35 -7.96
N MET A 40 7.33 5.00 -7.46
CA MET A 40 6.53 5.86 -6.58
C MET A 40 6.91 5.69 -5.10
N GLY A 41 7.58 4.60 -4.77
CA GLY A 41 7.99 4.25 -3.41
C GLY A 41 7.25 3.02 -2.89
N LYS A 42 7.37 2.77 -1.58
CA LYS A 42 6.68 1.67 -0.90
C LYS A 42 5.21 2.07 -0.67
N PRO A 43 4.24 1.20 -0.98
CA PRO A 43 2.85 1.50 -0.65
C PRO A 43 2.65 1.54 0.87
N LYS A 44 1.72 2.39 1.32
CA LYS A 44 1.17 2.30 2.67
C LYS A 44 0.11 1.21 2.72
N VAL A 45 0.00 0.54 3.86
CA VAL A 45 -0.99 -0.52 4.07
C VAL A 45 -1.77 -0.25 5.34
N ALA A 46 -3.08 -0.38 5.24
CA ALA A 46 -3.98 -0.42 6.39
C ALA A 46 -4.81 -1.71 6.36
N ILE A 47 -5.02 -2.33 7.52
CA ILE A 47 -5.77 -3.59 7.64
C ILE A 47 -6.93 -3.38 8.60
N CYS A 48 -8.14 -3.77 8.19
CA CYS A 48 -9.31 -3.76 9.06
C CYS A 48 -9.21 -4.89 10.09
N PRO A 49 -9.16 -4.61 11.41
CA PRO A 49 -9.08 -5.65 12.43
C PRO A 49 -10.41 -6.40 12.61
N LYS A 50 -11.52 -5.90 12.06
CA LYS A 50 -12.85 -6.49 12.21
C LYS A 50 -13.19 -7.51 11.12
N CYS A 51 -12.89 -7.18 9.84
CA CYS A 51 -13.28 -8.01 8.70
C CYS A 51 -12.12 -8.40 7.78
N GLY A 52 -10.88 -8.02 8.10
CA GLY A 52 -9.69 -8.44 7.35
C GLY A 52 -9.45 -7.70 6.03
N GLU A 53 -10.30 -6.75 5.63
CA GLU A 53 -10.08 -5.94 4.42
C GLU A 53 -8.71 -5.26 4.46
N VAL A 54 -7.92 -5.44 3.41
CA VAL A 54 -6.58 -4.86 3.26
C VAL A 54 -6.65 -3.72 2.25
N SER A 55 -6.22 -2.53 2.65
CA SER A 55 -6.12 -1.38 1.77
C SER A 55 -4.66 -1.04 1.53
N ILE A 56 -4.26 -1.04 0.25
CA ILE A 56 -2.92 -0.67 -0.22
C ILE A 56 -3.08 0.64 -1.00
N TYR A 57 -2.30 1.66 -0.65
CA TYR A 57 -2.45 3.00 -1.23
C TYR A 57 -1.14 3.79 -1.19
N ILE A 58 -1.08 4.87 -1.98
CA ILE A 58 -0.07 5.91 -1.86
C ILE A 58 -0.71 7.15 -1.21
N GLU A 59 0.06 7.84 -0.38
CA GLU A 59 -0.40 9.09 0.24
C GLU A 59 -0.16 10.27 -0.68
N ASP A 60 1.02 10.32 -1.28
CA ASP A 60 1.38 11.32 -2.28
C ASP A 60 1.06 10.80 -3.69
N VAL A 61 0.05 11.44 -4.31
CA VAL A 61 -0.42 11.12 -5.66
C VAL A 61 0.20 12.02 -6.73
N GLU A 62 1.09 12.95 -6.39
CA GLU A 62 1.70 13.85 -7.37
C GLU A 62 2.51 13.07 -8.42
N LYS A 63 3.13 11.97 -8.02
CA LYS A 63 3.88 11.08 -8.93
C LYS A 63 3.01 10.30 -9.91
N LEU A 64 1.68 10.35 -9.78
CA LEU A 64 0.72 9.75 -10.73
C LEU A 64 0.29 10.70 -11.85
N LYS A 65 0.53 12.01 -11.71
CA LYS A 65 0.15 13.04 -12.68
C LYS A 65 1.28 13.28 -13.67
#